data_AF-A0A0C2GDW7-F1
#
_entry.id   AF-A0A0C2GDW7-F1
#
_cell.length_a   1.000
_cell.length_b   1.000
_cell.length_c   1.000
_cell.angle_alpha   90.00
_cell.angle_beta   90.00
_cell.angle_gamma   90.00
#
_symmetry.space_group_name_H-M   'P 1'
#
loop_
_entity.id
_entity.type
_entity.pdbx_description
1 polymer ?
#
loop_
_entity_poly.entity_id
_entity_poly.type
_entity_poly.pdbx_seq_one_letter_code
_entity_poly.pdbx_strand_id
1 'polypeptide(L)'
;MDTPQVQVAPQARRGKKHRIVFDSPQQENGNDLDRAVDLIVREESLPAHLRTAIGFMFEMKQQMNAVMKRNQELLEENRKVHEKDSPQKSTQIEVLCSEGDIHPALTDQK
;
A
#
# COMPACT_ATOMS: atom_id res chain seq x y z
N MET A 1 -33.46 -20.15 10.50
CA MET A 1 -32.69 -20.63 9.32
C MET A 1 -31.24 -20.65 9.74
N ASP A 2 -30.82 -21.76 10.32
CA ASP A 2 -29.47 -21.96 10.86
C ASP A 2 -28.52 -22.32 9.72
N THR A 3 -27.49 -21.50 9.52
CA THR A 3 -26.44 -21.74 8.53
C THR A 3 -25.40 -22.67 9.16
N PRO A 4 -25.07 -23.82 8.55
CA PRO A 4 -24.07 -24.72 9.13
C PRO A 4 -22.68 -24.10 9.01
N GLN A 5 -22.01 -23.86 10.15
CA GLN A 5 -20.61 -23.45 10.19
C GLN A 5 -19.71 -24.62 9.81
N VAL A 6 -19.14 -24.58 8.61
CA VAL A 6 -18.04 -25.45 8.23
C VAL A 6 -16.79 -24.96 8.95
N GLN A 7 -16.27 -25.77 9.89
CA GLN A 7 -14.98 -25.53 10.51
C GLN A 7 -13.87 -25.80 9.48
N VAL A 8 -13.36 -24.74 8.86
CA VAL A 8 -12.15 -24.84 8.04
C VAL A 8 -10.95 -24.70 8.98
N ALA A 9 -10.26 -25.81 9.24
CA ALA A 9 -9.00 -25.78 9.98
C ALA A 9 -8.01 -24.83 9.29
N PRO A 10 -7.28 -23.97 10.04
CA PRO A 10 -6.32 -23.06 9.44
C PRO A 10 -5.13 -23.87 8.94
N GLN A 11 -5.10 -24.22 7.65
CA GLN A 11 -3.86 -24.67 7.03
C GLN A 11 -2.89 -23.48 7.06
N ALA A 12 -1.96 -23.51 8.03
CA ALA A 12 -0.80 -22.65 8.07
C ALA A 12 0.17 -23.02 6.94
N ARG A 13 -0.23 -22.76 5.69
CA ARG A 13 0.70 -22.75 4.56
C ARG A 13 1.52 -21.47 4.70
N ARG A 14 2.68 -21.59 5.31
CA ARG A 14 3.72 -20.55 5.29
C ARG A 14 4.28 -20.47 3.87
N GLY A 15 3.48 -19.91 2.96
CA GLY A 15 3.87 -19.68 1.58
C GLY A 15 4.98 -18.64 1.53
N LYS A 16 6.04 -18.93 0.77
CA LYS A 16 7.02 -17.92 0.34
C LYS A 16 6.24 -16.81 -0.35
N LYS A 17 6.17 -15.63 0.27
CA LYS A 17 5.55 -14.45 -0.32
C LYS A 17 6.41 -14.05 -1.52
N HIS A 18 5.98 -14.39 -2.73
CA HIS A 18 6.55 -13.81 -3.93
C HIS A 18 6.28 -12.32 -3.88
N ARG A 19 7.34 -11.53 -3.78
CA ARG A 19 7.27 -10.07 -3.94
C ARG A 19 6.86 -9.83 -5.38
N ILE A 20 5.61 -9.46 -5.60
CA ILE A 20 5.14 -9.00 -6.89
C ILE A 20 5.80 -7.64 -7.10
N VAL A 21 6.80 -7.61 -7.97
CA VAL A 21 7.44 -6.37 -8.42
C VAL A 21 6.52 -5.78 -9.48
N PHE A 22 5.87 -4.67 -9.16
CA PHE A 22 4.98 -3.93 -10.06
C PHE A 22 5.73 -2.95 -10.96
N ASP A 23 7.05 -3.12 -11.14
CA ASP A 23 7.82 -2.36 -12.13
C ASP A 23 7.58 -2.97 -13.51
N SER A 24 6.35 -2.85 -14.00
CA SER A 24 6.07 -2.99 -15.44
C SER A 24 6.11 -1.59 -16.04
N PRO A 25 6.77 -1.37 -17.18
CA PRO A 25 6.72 -0.08 -17.87
C PRO A 25 5.31 0.12 -18.41
N GLN A 26 4.40 0.57 -17.56
CA GLN A 26 3.03 0.92 -17.93
C GLN A 26 3.04 2.38 -18.41
N GLN A 27 3.73 2.60 -19.52
CA GLN A 27 3.76 3.88 -20.20
C GLN A 27 3.44 3.65 -21.67
N GLU A 28 2.23 4.07 -22.06
CA GLU A 28 1.95 5.07 -23.12
C GLU A 28 0.64 4.79 -23.88
N ASN A 29 0.09 3.57 -23.84
CA ASN A 29 -1.05 3.22 -24.70
C ASN A 29 -2.38 3.03 -23.94
N GLY A 30 -2.58 3.77 -22.85
CA GLY A 30 -3.83 3.70 -22.06
C GLY A 30 -5.08 3.95 -22.91
N ASN A 31 -4.97 4.79 -23.94
CA ASN A 31 -6.06 5.11 -24.86
C ASN A 31 -6.41 3.96 -25.82
N ASP A 32 -5.45 3.09 -26.16
CA ASP A 32 -5.66 2.03 -27.13
C ASP A 32 -6.50 0.90 -26.53
N LEU A 33 -6.24 0.56 -25.27
CA LEU A 33 -7.02 -0.47 -24.57
C LEU A 33 -8.45 0.00 -24.33
N ASP A 34 -8.63 1.23 -23.87
CA ASP A 34 -9.95 1.81 -23.61
C ASP A 34 -10.78 1.84 -24.92
N ARG A 35 -10.17 2.26 -26.02
CA ARG A 35 -10.79 2.21 -27.36
C ARG A 35 -11.08 0.78 -27.83
N ALA A 36 -10.18 -0.16 -27.61
CA ALA A 36 -10.37 -1.56 -28.02
C ALA A 36 -11.55 -2.20 -27.27
N VAL A 37 -11.66 -1.96 -25.98
CA VAL A 37 -12.79 -2.45 -25.18
C VAL A 37 -14.11 -1.85 -25.66
N ASP A 38 -14.15 -0.55 -25.94
CA ASP A 38 -15.34 0.10 -26.49
C ASP A 38 -15.79 -0.53 -27.82
N LEU A 39 -14.84 -0.89 -28.68
CA LEU A 39 -15.14 -1.57 -29.95
C LEU A 39 -15.70 -2.97 -29.71
N ILE A 40 -15.09 -3.74 -28.82
CA ILE A 40 -15.51 -5.13 -28.51
C ILE A 40 -16.90 -5.17 -27.86
N VAL A 41 -17.19 -4.25 -26.94
CA VAL A 41 -18.49 -4.21 -26.26
C VAL A 41 -19.63 -3.85 -27.23
N ARG A 42 -19.33 -3.09 -28.28
CA ARG A 42 -20.28 -2.74 -29.34
C ARG A 42 -20.37 -3.80 -30.44
N GLU A 43 -19.51 -4.81 -30.43
CA GLU A 43 -19.49 -5.82 -31.47
C GLU A 43 -20.66 -6.81 -31.34
N GLU A 44 -21.57 -6.81 -32.31
CA GLU A 44 -22.76 -7.67 -32.29
C GLU A 44 -22.45 -9.14 -32.60
N SER A 45 -21.32 -9.41 -33.26
CA SER A 45 -20.83 -10.77 -33.55
C SER A 45 -20.47 -11.54 -32.27
N LEU A 46 -20.15 -10.81 -31.19
CA LEU A 46 -19.63 -11.38 -29.96
C LEU A 46 -20.78 -11.80 -29.02
N PRO A 47 -20.76 -13.05 -28.51
CA PRO A 47 -21.73 -13.50 -27.52
C PRO A 47 -21.86 -12.54 -26.33
N ALA A 48 -23.10 -12.27 -25.90
CA ALA A 48 -23.38 -11.25 -24.88
C ALA A 48 -22.60 -11.46 -23.57
N HIS A 49 -22.47 -12.71 -23.11
CA HIS A 49 -21.73 -13.02 -21.88
C HIS A 49 -20.25 -12.64 -21.96
N LEU A 50 -19.63 -12.72 -23.14
CA LEU A 50 -18.24 -12.30 -23.34
C LEU A 50 -18.12 -10.77 -23.30
N ARG A 51 -19.03 -10.05 -23.96
CA ARG A 51 -19.06 -8.58 -23.91
C ARG A 51 -19.22 -8.08 -22.47
N THR A 52 -20.13 -8.70 -21.71
CA THR A 52 -20.33 -8.39 -20.30
C THR A 52 -19.08 -8.68 -19.47
N ALA A 53 -18.44 -9.84 -19.64
CA ALA A 53 -17.22 -10.18 -18.91
C ALA A 53 -16.08 -9.20 -19.20
N ILE A 54 -15.89 -8.83 -20.47
CA ILE A 54 -14.87 -7.86 -20.89
C ILE A 54 -15.15 -6.48 -20.30
N GLY A 55 -16.40 -6.01 -20.36
CA GLY A 55 -16.80 -4.75 -19.72
C GLY A 55 -16.53 -4.74 -18.21
N PHE A 56 -16.88 -5.82 -17.51
CA PHE A 56 -16.64 -5.93 -16.07
C PHE A 56 -15.14 -5.94 -15.71
N MET A 57 -14.32 -6.70 -16.45
CA MET A 57 -12.86 -6.70 -16.26
C MET A 57 -12.26 -5.32 -16.49
N PHE A 58 -12.78 -4.58 -17.46
CA PHE A 58 -12.34 -3.23 -17.76
C PHE A 58 -12.70 -2.24 -16.65
N GLU A 59 -13.92 -2.27 -16.14
CA GLU A 59 -14.33 -1.46 -14.99
C GLU A 59 -13.45 -1.74 -13.76
N MET A 60 -13.19 -3.01 -13.49
CA MET A 60 -12.31 -3.42 -12.38
C MET A 60 -10.87 -2.89 -12.56
N LYS A 61 -10.34 -2.88 -13.79
CA LYS A 61 -9.05 -2.25 -14.12
C LYS A 61 -9.05 -0.77 -13.74
N GLN A 62 -10.10 -0.04 -14.11
CA GLN A 62 -10.20 1.40 -13.83
C GLN A 62 -10.27 1.68 -12.32
N GLN A 63 -11.05 0.89 -11.58
CA GLN A 63 -11.10 0.98 -10.12
C GLN A 63 -9.74 0.69 -9.47
N MET A 64 -9.05 -0.35 -9.94
CA MET A 64 -7.70 -0.68 -9.46
C MET A 64 -6.71 0.46 -9.72
N ASN A 65 -6.71 1.04 -10.92
CA ASN A 65 -5.86 2.17 -11.27
C ASN A 65 -6.12 3.38 -10.36
N ALA A 66 -7.37 3.67 -10.04
CA ALA A 66 -7.72 4.76 -9.12
C ALA A 66 -7.17 4.51 -7.71
N VAL A 67 -7.28 3.28 -7.19
CA VAL A 67 -6.73 2.90 -5.88
C VAL A 67 -5.21 2.98 -5.88
N MET A 68 -4.54 2.45 -6.92
CA MET A 68 -3.08 2.48 -7.05
C MET A 68 -2.56 3.91 -7.12
N LYS A 69 -3.20 4.78 -7.92
CA LYS A 69 -2.85 6.19 -8.00
C LYS A 69 -2.96 6.88 -6.65
N ARG A 70 -4.06 6.68 -5.93
CA ARG A 70 -4.24 7.29 -4.60
C ARG A 70 -3.27 6.73 -3.56
N ASN A 71 -2.94 5.44 -3.64
CA ASN A 71 -1.92 4.83 -2.78
C ASN A 71 -0.54 5.47 -3.03
N GLN A 72 -0.19 5.68 -4.30
CA GLN A 72 1.04 6.37 -4.68
C GLN A 72 1.09 7.80 -4.13
N GLU A 73 0.01 8.57 -4.26
CA GLU A 73 -0.12 9.92 -3.67
C GLU A 73 0.10 9.87 -2.14
N LEU A 74 -0.54 8.93 -1.45
CA LEU A 74 -0.38 8.76 0.01
C LEU A 74 1.04 8.34 0.41
N LEU A 75 1.73 7.52 -0.39
CA LEU A 75 3.13 7.16 -0.14
C LEU A 75 4.04 8.37 -0.27
N GLU A 76 3.80 9.22 -1.27
CA GLU A 76 4.55 10.46 -1.46
C GLU A 76 4.27 11.47 -0.34
N GLU A 77 3.02 11.58 0.11
CA GLU A 77 2.65 12.40 1.26
C GLU A 77 3.31 11.92 2.55
N ASN A 78 3.24 10.61 2.85
CA ASN A 78 3.92 10.02 4.01
C ASN A 78 5.44 10.27 3.95
N ARG A 79 6.06 10.12 2.79
CA ARG A 79 7.49 10.43 2.60
C ARG A 79 7.79 11.89 2.96
N LYS A 80 6.98 12.84 2.46
CA LYS A 80 7.13 14.26 2.76
C LYS A 80 6.94 14.60 4.25
N VAL A 81 6.03 13.90 4.94
CA VAL A 81 5.83 14.07 6.39
C VAL A 81 7.05 13.55 7.16
N HIS A 82 7.55 12.36 6.82
CA HIS A 82 8.73 11.81 7.47
C HIS A 82 10.01 12.65 7.24
N GLU A 83 10.16 13.27 6.07
CA GLU A 83 11.24 14.23 5.82
C GLU A 83 11.11 15.47 6.72
N LYS A 84 9.89 15.99 6.94
CA LYS A 84 9.63 17.14 7.82
C LYS A 84 9.77 16.83 9.31
N ASP A 85 9.58 15.58 9.73
CA ASP A 85 9.77 15.14 11.12
C ASP A 85 11.24 14.82 11.44
N SER A 86 12.11 14.74 10.42
CA SER A 86 13.52 14.36 10.57
C SER A 86 14.47 15.40 11.18
N PRO A 87 14.25 16.73 11.16
CA PRO A 87 15.11 17.66 11.87
C PRO A 87 14.70 17.89 13.34
N GLN A 88 13.53 17.42 13.78
CA GLN A 88 12.95 17.87 15.06
C GLN A 88 13.01 16.84 16.21
N LYS A 89 13.35 15.58 15.92
CA LYS A 89 13.56 14.55 16.96
C LYS A 89 15.02 14.40 17.41
N SER A 90 15.96 14.99 16.68
CA SER A 90 17.40 14.86 16.98
C SER A 90 17.89 15.81 18.08
N THR A 91 17.20 16.94 18.31
CA THR A 91 17.61 17.94 19.32
C THR A 91 16.99 17.74 20.70
N GLN A 92 15.97 16.89 20.84
CA GLN A 92 15.34 16.66 22.15
C GLN A 92 16.04 15.57 22.99
N ILE A 93 16.90 14.75 22.38
CA ILE A 93 17.64 13.68 23.08
C ILE A 93 18.97 14.21 23.66
N GLU A 94 19.57 15.26 23.10
CA GLU A 94 20.84 15.80 23.63
C GLU A 94 20.68 16.67 24.89
N VAL A 95 19.51 17.28 25.11
CA VAL A 95 19.32 18.20 26.26
C VAL A 95 18.98 17.47 27.56
N LEU A 96 18.44 16.24 27.51
CA LEU A 96 18.06 15.47 28.70
C LEU A 96 19.19 14.63 29.32
N CYS A 97 20.39 14.58 28.72
CA CYS A 97 21.52 13.81 29.25
C CYS A 97 22.53 14.64 30.06
N SER A 98 22.32 15.95 30.22
CA SER A 98 23.30 16.85 30.89
C SER A 98 22.90 17.31 32.30
N GLU A 99 21.69 17.00 32.78
CA GLU A 99 21.21 17.38 34.11
C GLU A 99 20.90 16.12 34.94
N GLY A 100 21.96 15.51 35.48
CA GLY A 100 21.88 14.34 36.34
C GLY A 100 23.11 14.23 37.24
N ASP A 101 23.08 15.00 38.33
CA ASP A 101 23.75 14.82 39.62
C ASP A 101 25.00 13.91 39.72
N ILE A 102 26.14 14.51 40.04
CA ILE A 102 27.12 13.89 40.94
C ILE A 102 27.54 14.90 42.00
N HIS A 103 26.79 14.92 43.09
CA HIS A 103 27.24 15.38 44.40
C HIS A 103 27.82 14.16 45.14
N PRO A 104 29.11 14.12 45.51
CA PRO A 104 29.55 13.26 46.60
C PRO A 104 29.52 14.03 47.92
N ALA A 105 28.78 13.48 48.86
CA ALA A 105 28.70 13.90 50.25
C ALA A 105 30.05 13.79 50.98
N LEU A 106 30.15 14.60 52.03
CA LEU A 106 31.19 14.80 53.04
C LEU A 106 31.82 13.55 53.71
N THR A 107 32.91 13.84 54.46
CA THR A 107 33.49 13.18 55.67
C THR A 107 34.31 11.89 55.47
N ASP A 108 35.44 11.59 56.14
CA ASP A 108 36.35 12.24 57.11
C ASP A 108 37.60 11.31 57.27
N GLN A 109 38.71 11.81 57.86
CA GLN A 109 39.85 11.09 58.50
C GLN A 109 40.77 10.20 57.62
N LYS A 110 42.11 10.27 57.71
CA LYS A 110 43.02 10.54 58.83
C LYS A 110 44.37 11.06 58.33
#